data_AF-A0A7Y5NG16-F1
#
_entry.id   AF-A0A7Y5NG16-F1
#
_cell.length_a   1.000
_cell.length_b   1.000
_cell.length_c   1.000
_cell.angle_alpha   90.00
_cell.angle_beta   90.00
_cell.angle_gamma   90.00
#
_symmetry.space_group_name_H-M   'P 1'
#
loop_
_entity.id
_entity.type
_entity.pdbx_description
1 polymer ?
#
loop_
_entity_poly.entity_id
_entity_poly.type
_entity_poly.pdbx_seq_one_letter_code
_entity_poly.pdbx_strand_id
1 'polypeptide(L)'
;MNHESHIDLNADVGERPPALREGTEEKLLSLVTSANIACGGHAGDAETMAVVLAMCKRYGVAAGAHPGFPDRANFGRIEMPMTASELAGCVFEQVRTLARIAQQQHGELQHVKPHGALYNVAVHNKR
;
A
#
# COMPACT_ATOMS: atom_id res chain seq x y z
N MET A 1 -12.20 17.57 -31.41
CA MET A 1 -11.20 17.22 -30.39
C MET A 1 -11.69 15.95 -29.73
N ASN A 2 -11.00 14.82 -29.92
CA ASN A 2 -11.34 13.60 -29.18
C ASN A 2 -10.91 13.82 -27.72
N HIS A 3 -11.85 13.76 -26.78
CA HIS A 3 -11.53 13.64 -25.36
C HIS A 3 -11.21 12.17 -25.10
N GLU A 4 -9.92 11.80 -25.15
CA GLU A 4 -9.50 10.54 -24.55
C GLU A 4 -9.68 10.65 -23.04
N SER A 5 -10.51 9.76 -22.48
CA SER A 5 -10.71 9.66 -21.04
C SER A 5 -9.67 8.71 -20.48
N HIS A 6 -8.88 9.19 -19.53
CA HIS A 6 -7.92 8.37 -18.78
C HIS A 6 -8.50 7.99 -17.42
N ILE A 7 -8.28 6.74 -17.00
CA ILE A 7 -8.65 6.23 -15.69
C ILE A 7 -7.45 5.54 -15.05
N ASP A 8 -7.25 5.76 -13.75
CA ASP A 8 -6.30 5.00 -12.95
C ASP A 8 -6.93 3.66 -12.54
N LEU A 9 -6.21 2.57 -12.77
CA LEU A 9 -6.49 1.25 -12.22
C LEU A 9 -5.46 0.96 -11.15
N ASN A 10 -5.90 0.72 -9.91
CA ASN A 10 -5.01 0.37 -8.80
C ASN A 10 -5.27 -1.04 -8.27
N ALA A 11 -4.22 -1.65 -7.71
CA ALA A 11 -4.31 -2.91 -6.98
C ALA A 11 -3.53 -2.86 -5.67
N ASP A 12 -4.01 -3.60 -4.68
CA ASP A 12 -3.32 -3.80 -3.41
C ASP A 12 -2.31 -4.96 -3.58
N VAL A 13 -1.05 -4.74 -3.21
CA VAL A 13 0.08 -5.66 -3.43
C VAL A 13 1.05 -5.64 -2.26
N GLY A 14 2.00 -6.58 -2.23
CA GLY A 14 2.93 -6.73 -1.10
C GLY A 14 2.28 -7.37 0.12
N GLU A 15 1.11 -7.98 -0.05
CA GLU A 15 0.33 -8.51 1.06
C GLU A 15 0.60 -10.01 1.30
N ARG A 16 1.06 -10.73 0.28
CA ARG A 16 1.19 -12.20 0.31
C ARG A 16 2.54 -12.66 -0.27
N PRO A 17 3.52 -13.01 0.58
CA PRO A 17 4.82 -13.51 0.11
C PRO A 17 4.75 -14.67 -0.89
N PRO A 18 3.84 -15.66 -0.78
CA PRO A 18 3.70 -16.69 -1.81
C PRO A 18 3.30 -16.13 -3.18
N ALA A 19 2.35 -15.18 -3.23
CA ALA A 19 1.88 -14.59 -4.48
C ALA A 19 2.96 -13.76 -5.19
N LEU A 20 3.86 -13.15 -4.42
CA LEU A 20 5.07 -12.50 -4.94
C LEU A 20 6.05 -13.51 -5.54
N ARG A 21 6.34 -14.60 -4.80
CA ARG A 21 7.27 -15.66 -5.26
C ARG A 21 6.78 -16.39 -6.50
N GLU A 22 5.47 -16.57 -6.62
CA GLU A 22 4.82 -17.22 -7.76
C GLU A 22 4.64 -16.28 -8.98
N GLY A 23 4.98 -15.00 -8.84
CA GLY A 23 4.86 -13.99 -9.91
C GLY A 23 3.42 -13.54 -10.18
N THR A 24 2.47 -13.87 -9.30
CA THR A 24 1.06 -13.47 -9.45
C THR A 24 0.90 -11.96 -9.29
N GLU A 25 1.53 -11.37 -8.27
CA GLU A 25 1.49 -9.92 -8.07
C GLU A 25 2.28 -9.16 -9.16
N GLU A 26 3.36 -9.74 -9.68
CA GLU A 26 4.10 -9.17 -10.82
C GLU A 26 3.22 -9.09 -12.08
N LYS A 27 2.47 -10.16 -12.38
CA LYS A 27 1.49 -10.15 -13.49
C LYS A 27 0.42 -9.09 -13.27
N LEU A 28 -0.08 -8.93 -12.04
CA LEU A 28 -1.05 -7.89 -11.72
C LEU A 28 -0.48 -6.49 -11.95
N LEU A 29 0.77 -6.23 -11.54
CA LEU A 29 1.46 -4.96 -11.78
C LEU A 29 1.58 -4.62 -13.27
N SER A 30 1.67 -5.62 -14.16
CA SER A 30 1.68 -5.37 -15.61
C SER A 30 0.33 -4.90 -16.20
N LEU A 31 -0.75 -4.91 -15.40
CA LEU A 31 -2.11 -4.58 -15.85
C LEU A 31 -2.69 -3.31 -15.20
N VAL A 32 -2.02 -2.75 -14.20
CA VAL A 32 -2.50 -1.60 -13.40
C VAL A 32 -1.60 -0.38 -13.60
N THR A 33 -2.13 0.81 -13.32
CA THR A 33 -1.38 2.07 -13.37
C THR A 33 -0.82 2.45 -12.01
N SER A 34 -1.44 1.99 -10.92
CA SER A 34 -1.02 2.28 -9.55
C SER A 34 -1.00 1.04 -8.65
N ALA A 35 -0.11 1.02 -7.67
CA ALA A 35 0.05 -0.04 -6.68
C ALA A 35 -0.08 0.51 -5.27
N ASN A 36 -0.93 -0.12 -4.44
CA ASN A 36 -1.04 0.18 -3.02
C ASN A 36 -0.23 -0.89 -2.26
N ILE A 37 0.96 -0.50 -1.78
CA ILE A 37 1.95 -1.42 -1.21
C ILE A 37 1.75 -1.54 0.30
N ALA A 38 1.54 -2.76 0.80
CA ALA A 38 1.38 -3.03 2.21
C ALA A 38 2.59 -2.54 3.05
N CYS A 39 2.31 -1.88 4.17
CA CYS A 39 3.32 -1.14 4.95
C CYS A 39 3.72 -1.80 6.28
N GLY A 40 3.45 -3.09 6.48
CA GLY A 40 3.87 -3.85 7.67
C GLY A 40 2.85 -3.91 8.81
N GLY A 41 1.83 -3.04 8.79
CA GLY A 41 0.74 -3.04 9.78
C GLY A 41 -0.16 -4.27 9.66
N HIS A 42 -0.87 -4.39 8.54
CA HIS A 42 -1.75 -5.53 8.28
C HIS A 42 -1.05 -6.68 7.54
N ALA A 43 -0.10 -6.34 6.66
CA ALA A 43 0.66 -7.27 5.84
C ALA A 43 1.97 -6.63 5.34
N GLY A 44 2.83 -7.42 4.69
CA GLY A 44 4.12 -6.96 4.17
C GLY A 44 5.19 -6.77 5.24
N ASP A 45 6.40 -6.47 4.79
CA ASP A 45 7.60 -6.17 5.58
C ASP A 45 8.59 -5.39 4.71
N ALA A 46 9.74 -4.98 5.27
CA ALA A 46 10.70 -4.16 4.55
C ALA A 46 11.26 -4.85 3.28
N GLU A 47 11.44 -6.17 3.33
CA GLU A 47 11.91 -6.96 2.18
C GLU A 47 10.85 -6.96 1.07
N THR A 48 9.61 -7.27 1.43
CA THR A 48 8.47 -7.26 0.51
C THR A 48 8.25 -5.89 -0.11
N MET A 49 8.32 -4.81 0.69
CA MET A 49 8.23 -3.44 0.20
C MET A 49 9.31 -3.13 -0.84
N ALA A 50 10.55 -3.50 -0.55
CA ALA A 50 11.68 -3.27 -1.46
C ALA A 50 11.49 -4.01 -2.79
N VAL A 51 11.03 -5.27 -2.74
CA VAL A 51 10.75 -6.08 -3.93
C VAL A 51 9.63 -5.46 -4.78
N VAL A 52 8.52 -5.06 -4.15
CA VAL A 52 7.38 -4.46 -4.87
C VAL A 52 7.73 -3.10 -5.47
N LEU A 53 8.48 -2.25 -4.76
CA LEU A 53 8.95 -0.96 -5.29
C LEU A 53 9.83 -1.15 -6.53
N ALA A 54 10.73 -2.13 -6.52
CA ALA A 54 11.56 -2.46 -7.67
C ALA A 54 10.71 -2.92 -8.87
N MET A 55 9.67 -3.72 -8.63
CA MET A 55 8.70 -4.10 -9.66
C MET A 55 7.92 -2.90 -10.19
N CYS A 56 7.41 -2.02 -9.33
CA CYS A 56 6.70 -0.82 -9.75
C CYS A 56 7.57 0.03 -10.70
N LYS A 57 8.85 0.23 -10.35
CA LYS A 57 9.82 0.93 -11.20
C LYS A 57 10.03 0.25 -12.55
N ARG A 58 10.12 -1.09 -12.56
CA ARG A 58 10.30 -1.89 -13.79
C ARG A 58 9.10 -1.79 -14.74
N TYR A 59 7.89 -1.76 -14.20
CA TYR A 59 6.64 -1.73 -14.97
C TYR A 59 6.08 -0.33 -15.21
N GLY A 60 6.69 0.71 -14.64
CA GLY A 60 6.19 2.08 -14.74
C GLY A 60 4.89 2.32 -13.96
N VAL A 61 4.66 1.54 -12.89
CA VAL A 61 3.47 1.64 -12.03
C VAL A 61 3.73 2.65 -10.91
N ALA A 62 2.77 3.53 -10.65
CA ALA A 62 2.85 4.49 -9.56
C ALA A 62 2.73 3.78 -8.20
N ALA A 63 3.74 3.94 -7.34
CA ALA A 63 3.76 3.32 -6.02
C ALA A 63 3.09 4.21 -4.97
N GLY A 64 2.21 3.64 -4.15
CA GLY A 64 1.60 4.32 -3.01
C GLY A 64 1.59 3.46 -1.76
N ALA A 65 1.48 4.11 -0.61
CA ALA A 65 1.41 3.42 0.67
C ALA A 65 0.01 2.85 0.92
N HIS A 66 -0.05 1.62 1.44
CA HIS A 66 -1.28 0.97 1.87
C HIS A 66 -1.26 0.71 3.39
N PRO A 67 -1.35 1.77 4.22
CA PRO A 67 -1.30 1.61 5.68
C PRO A 67 -2.61 1.01 6.20
N GLY A 68 -2.51 0.12 7.19
CA GLY A 68 -3.65 -0.50 7.85
C GLY A 68 -3.55 -0.44 9.37
N PHE A 69 -4.56 -0.97 10.06
CA PHE A 69 -4.42 -1.28 11.48
C PHE A 69 -3.27 -2.28 11.68
N PRO A 70 -2.49 -2.18 12.78
CA PRO A 70 -1.41 -3.10 13.12
C PRO A 70 -1.94 -4.45 13.63
N ASP A 71 -2.80 -5.09 12.82
CA ASP A 71 -3.48 -6.35 13.13
C ASP A 71 -3.19 -7.38 12.04
N ARG A 72 -1.99 -7.95 12.07
CA ARG A 72 -1.60 -9.00 11.11
C ARG A 72 -2.46 -10.25 11.24
N ALA A 73 -2.94 -10.58 12.45
CA ALA A 73 -3.72 -11.78 12.70
C ALA A 73 -5.05 -11.77 11.95
N ASN A 74 -5.68 -10.59 11.84
CA ASN A 74 -6.93 -10.42 11.09
C ASN A 74 -6.75 -9.60 9.81
N PHE A 75 -5.52 -9.48 9.32
CA PHE A 75 -5.18 -8.79 8.08
C PHE A 75 -5.69 -7.34 8.04
N GLY A 76 -5.71 -6.64 9.17
CA GLY A 76 -6.17 -5.24 9.26
C GLY A 76 -7.65 -5.03 8.90
N ARG A 77 -8.46 -6.09 8.92
CA ARG A 77 -9.90 -6.05 8.57
C ARG A 77 -10.82 -5.86 9.76
N ILE A 78 -10.28 -5.79 10.98
CA ILE A 78 -11.02 -5.50 12.21
C ILE A 78 -10.53 -4.14 12.72
N GLU A 79 -11.47 -3.28 13.12
CA GLU A 79 -11.14 -2.03 13.79
C GLU A 79 -10.49 -2.32 15.14
N MET A 80 -9.33 -1.70 15.39
CA MET A 80 -8.67 -1.79 16.69
C MET A 80 -9.05 -0.59 17.55
N PRO A 81 -9.32 -0.78 18.86
CA PRO A 81 -9.54 0.33 19.77
C PRO A 81 -8.23 1.12 19.92
N MET A 82 -8.16 2.28 19.28
CA MET A 82 -7.01 3.18 19.29
C MET A 82 -7.49 4.62 19.41
N THR A 83 -6.73 5.46 20.09
CA THR A 83 -6.91 6.91 20.04
C THR A 83 -6.49 7.46 18.67
N ALA A 84 -6.99 8.63 18.30
CA ALA A 84 -6.60 9.30 17.06
C ALA A 84 -5.08 9.53 16.96
N SER A 85 -4.42 9.86 18.08
CA SER A 85 -2.97 10.07 18.11
C SER A 85 -2.18 8.77 17.91
N GLU A 86 -2.62 7.67 18.50
CA GLU A 86 -1.98 6.36 18.29
C GLU A 86 -2.15 5.91 16.84
N LEU A 87 -3.36 6.07 16.28
CA LEU A 87 -3.64 5.72 14.90
C LEU A 87 -2.83 6.57 13.92
N ALA A 88 -2.76 7.89 14.14
CA ALA A 88 -1.94 8.80 13.35
C ALA A 88 -0.46 8.41 13.40
N GLY A 89 0.06 8.04 14.58
CA GLY A 89 1.41 7.52 14.75
C GLY A 89 1.63 6.24 13.93
N CYS A 90 0.71 5.27 14.02
CA CYS A 90 0.79 4.03 13.25
C CYS A 90 0.76 4.25 11.74
N VAL A 91 -0.09 5.16 11.24
CA VAL A 91 -0.14 5.50 9.81
C VAL A 91 1.15 6.20 9.38
N PHE A 92 1.60 7.18 10.16
CA PHE A 92 2.84 7.91 9.89
C PHE A 92 4.04 6.97 9.78
N GLU A 93 4.19 6.05 10.73
CA GLU A 93 5.31 5.11 10.74
C GLU A 93 5.30 4.15 9.55
N GLN A 94 4.12 3.66 9.17
CA GLN A 94 3.92 2.82 8.00
C GLN A 94 4.32 3.54 6.70
N VAL A 95 3.78 4.75 6.49
CA VAL A 95 4.09 5.55 5.29
C VAL A 95 5.56 5.95 5.27
N ARG A 96 6.12 6.38 6.41
CA ARG A 96 7.54 6.76 6.54
C ARG A 96 8.47 5.61 6.19
N THR A 97 8.16 4.40 6.66
CA THR A 97 8.97 3.21 6.40
C THR A 97 9.04 2.93 4.90
N LEU A 98 7.88 2.86 4.22
CA LEU A 98 7.84 2.64 2.78
C LEU A 98 8.53 3.78 2.02
N ALA A 99 8.31 5.04 2.41
CA ALA A 99 8.93 6.20 1.76
C ALA A 99 10.46 6.16 1.84
N ARG A 100 11.03 5.75 2.98
CA ARG A 100 12.49 5.60 3.13
C ARG A 100 13.04 4.51 2.20
N ILE A 101 12.34 3.38 2.08
CA ILE A 101 12.75 2.28 1.19
C ILE A 101 12.65 2.73 -0.28
N ALA A 102 11.59 3.46 -0.65
CA ALA A 102 11.46 4.03 -2.00
C ALA A 102 12.61 4.99 -2.32
N GLN A 103 12.96 5.88 -1.39
CA GLN A 103 14.09 6.81 -1.55
C GLN A 103 15.42 6.08 -1.74
N GLN A 104 15.66 4.98 -1.02
CA GLN A 104 16.85 4.13 -1.19
C GLN A 104 16.94 3.50 -2.59
N GLN A 105 15.81 3.38 -3.30
CA GLN A 105 15.73 2.89 -4.68
C GLN A 105 15.60 4.01 -5.73
N HIS A 106 15.81 5.26 -5.30
CA HIS A 106 15.64 6.46 -6.12
C HIS A 106 14.21 6.57 -6.70
N GLY A 107 13.20 6.22 -5.90
CA GLY A 107 11.79 6.38 -6.21
C GLY A 107 11.07 7.25 -5.18
N GLU A 108 9.83 7.61 -5.51
CA GLU A 108 8.95 8.42 -4.67
C GLU A 108 7.57 7.76 -4.59
N LEU A 109 6.85 8.04 -3.51
CA LEU A 109 5.46 7.58 -3.35
C LEU A 109 4.51 8.63 -3.92
N GLN A 110 3.53 8.17 -4.70
CA GLN A 110 2.55 9.00 -5.41
C GLN A 110 1.27 9.23 -4.60
N HIS A 111 0.88 8.26 -3.75
CA HIS A 111 -0.37 8.31 -3.00
C HIS A 111 -0.33 7.51 -1.69
N VAL A 112 -1.40 7.65 -0.92
CA VAL A 112 -1.71 6.83 0.26
C VAL A 112 -3.16 6.38 0.14
N LYS A 113 -3.42 5.09 0.29
CA LYS A 113 -4.77 4.50 0.34
C LYS A 113 -4.86 3.65 1.60
N PRO A 114 -5.69 3.98 2.61
CA PRO A 114 -5.82 3.12 3.78
C PRO A 114 -6.32 1.71 3.43
N HIS A 115 -5.91 0.72 4.22
CA HIS A 115 -6.31 -0.68 4.09
C HIS A 115 -7.53 -1.02 4.94
N GLY A 116 -8.39 -1.91 4.43
CA GLY A 116 -9.33 -2.69 5.23
C GLY A 116 -10.23 -1.85 6.16
N ALA A 117 -10.24 -2.22 7.45
CA ALA A 117 -11.07 -1.53 8.43
C ALA A 117 -10.69 -0.05 8.58
N LEU A 118 -9.41 0.31 8.43
CA LEU A 118 -8.98 1.70 8.52
C LEU A 118 -9.62 2.57 7.43
N TYR A 119 -9.70 2.05 6.20
CA TYR A 119 -10.42 2.72 5.11
C TYR A 119 -11.89 2.94 5.46
N ASN A 120 -12.57 1.88 5.91
CA ASN A 120 -14.00 1.93 6.22
C ASN A 120 -14.30 2.89 7.37
N VAL A 121 -13.49 2.88 8.42
CA VAL A 121 -13.62 3.81 9.55
C VAL A 121 -13.41 5.25 9.08
N ALA A 122 -12.39 5.51 8.26
CA ALA A 122 -12.10 6.86 7.75
C ALA A 122 -13.23 7.45 6.88
N VAL A 123 -14.04 6.62 6.23
CA VAL A 123 -15.22 7.08 5.45
C VAL A 123 -16.31 7.65 6.37
N HIS A 124 -16.48 7.10 7.57
CA HIS A 124 -17.58 7.45 8.47
C HIS A 124 -17.16 8.35 9.64
N ASN A 125 -15.92 8.24 10.08
CA ASN A 125 -15.39 8.93 11.24
C ASN A 125 -14.67 10.22 10.82
N LYS A 126 -15.35 11.36 11.02
CA LYS A 126 -14.85 12.70 10.66
C LYS A 126 -14.00 13.35 11.77
N ARG A 127 -13.77 12.66 12.88
CA ARG A 127 -13.10 13.20 14.08
C ARG A 127 -11.63 12.82 14.11
#